data_AF-A0A1H6YVE5-F1
#
_entry.id   AF-A0A1H6YVE5-F1
#
_cell.length_a   1.000
_cell.length_b   1.000
_cell.length_c   1.000
_cell.angle_alpha   90.00
_cell.angle_beta   90.00
_cell.angle_gamma   90.00
#
_symmetry.space_group_name_H-M   'P 1'
#
loop_
_entity.id
_entity.type
_entity.pdbx_description
1 polymer ?
#
loop_
_entity_poly.entity_id
_entity_poly.type
_entity_poly.pdbx_seq_one_letter_code
_entity_poly.pdbx_strand_id
1 'polypeptide(L)'
;MILSHIYTDFGTTDHDREGYIHDLRLVIAKFMGRDDPRRDTTTRLLNLAKAHRGEWIEADCGSLRVRGYKVGTAHLEVHPDMAWRLNGILAFLHPMAIPESARTRPKRAKACGFKNKALFDRPISNAAAGVLAAMGQYFTLEPSTSFRREYDRKFVPNTLCVRYSSDEPSKHLLEEVGSVLEALGGVACNGGKHKNMRYWQFDYNPEQVVKEVAVSGQLPDAKAHQFYPTPAPVAERLVQWLDIQPTETCLEPQAGQGGIADLLPKDRTLCVEVSPLHCKILREKGHTAIEGDFLAWNPGTRFDVVACNPPYSEGRWQAHLRHAGSLVEAGGRLGAVLPLSARQQAAELLPGFDLEFSAPIDNAFAGTSISVLLLKATKAKPKDVQMGLGL
;
A
#
# COMPACT_ATOMS: atom_id res chain seq x y z
N MET A 1 7.40 -24.27 -11.83
CA MET A 1 7.44 -25.56 -11.10
C MET A 1 6.03 -25.89 -10.62
N ILE A 2 5.62 -27.15 -10.67
CA ILE A 2 4.34 -27.62 -10.12
C ILE A 2 4.66 -28.65 -9.05
N LEU A 3 4.14 -28.47 -7.85
CA LEU A 3 4.27 -29.42 -6.76
C LEU A 3 2.91 -30.02 -6.47
N SER A 4 2.82 -31.34 -6.60
CA SER A 4 1.65 -32.13 -6.19
C SER A 4 1.66 -32.37 -4.69
N HIS A 5 0.48 -32.55 -4.11
CA HIS A 5 0.32 -32.91 -2.69
C HIS A 5 0.98 -31.93 -1.72
N ILE A 6 0.89 -30.63 -2.03
CA ILE A 6 1.27 -29.55 -1.11
C ILE A 6 0.26 -29.44 0.03
N TYR A 7 -1.01 -29.66 -0.28
CA TYR A 7 -2.06 -29.78 0.74
C TYR A 7 -2.53 -31.22 0.83
N THR A 8 -2.52 -31.75 2.05
CA THR A 8 -2.96 -33.11 2.38
C THR A 8 -4.48 -33.23 2.27
N ASP A 9 -4.99 -34.46 2.32
CA ASP A 9 -6.44 -34.73 2.31
C ASP A 9 -7.16 -34.16 3.55
N PHE A 10 -6.42 -33.96 4.65
CA PHE A 10 -6.90 -33.27 5.86
C PHE A 10 -6.87 -31.74 5.74
N GLY A 11 -6.42 -31.22 4.60
CA GLY A 11 -6.27 -29.80 4.35
C GLY A 11 -5.10 -29.15 5.11
N THR A 12 -4.19 -29.91 5.69
CA THR A 12 -2.94 -29.36 6.24
C THR A 12 -1.89 -29.23 5.13
N THR A 13 -0.84 -28.45 5.37
CA THR A 13 0.31 -28.38 4.48
C THR A 13 1.20 -29.60 4.71
N ASP A 14 1.65 -30.25 3.64
CA ASP A 14 2.63 -31.34 3.71
C ASP A 14 4.02 -30.81 4.07
N HIS A 15 4.63 -31.38 5.12
CA HIS A 15 5.88 -30.87 5.69
C HIS A 15 7.10 -31.05 4.77
N ASP A 16 7.17 -32.14 4.01
CA ASP A 16 8.29 -32.41 3.12
C ASP A 16 8.21 -31.51 1.89
N ARG A 17 7.00 -31.38 1.32
CA ARG A 17 6.77 -30.48 0.17
C ARG A 17 6.96 -29.01 0.54
N GLU A 18 6.52 -28.60 1.74
CA GLU A 18 6.82 -27.29 2.29
C GLU A 18 8.33 -27.08 2.44
N GLY A 19 9.07 -28.10 2.87
CA GLY A 19 10.52 -28.09 2.99
C GLY A 19 11.22 -27.66 1.71
N TYR A 20 10.85 -28.23 0.56
CA TYR A 20 11.45 -27.85 -0.73
C TYR A 20 11.22 -26.37 -1.09
N ILE A 21 10.04 -25.84 -0.77
CA ILE A 21 9.75 -24.43 -1.00
C ILE A 21 10.58 -23.58 -0.04
N HIS A 22 10.66 -23.98 1.23
CA HIS A 22 11.45 -23.28 2.22
C HIS A 22 12.95 -23.23 1.86
N ASP A 23 13.51 -24.33 1.38
CA ASP A 23 14.90 -24.41 0.95
C ASP A 23 15.18 -23.49 -0.24
N LEU A 24 14.25 -23.44 -1.21
CA LEU A 24 14.33 -22.47 -2.31
C LEU A 24 14.33 -21.03 -1.79
N ARG A 25 13.48 -20.72 -0.80
CA ARG A 25 13.42 -19.39 -0.17
C ARG A 25 14.73 -19.03 0.55
N LEU A 26 15.38 -20.00 1.20
CA LEU A 26 16.71 -19.80 1.82
C LEU A 26 17.77 -19.43 0.77
N VAL A 27 17.83 -20.16 -0.35
CA VAL A 27 18.77 -19.86 -1.44
C VAL A 27 18.51 -18.48 -2.04
N ILE A 28 17.24 -18.14 -2.27
CA ILE A 28 16.85 -16.81 -2.75
C ILE A 28 17.28 -15.72 -1.76
N ALA A 29 17.03 -15.91 -0.44
CA ALA A 29 17.44 -14.95 0.58
C ALA A 29 18.95 -14.68 0.56
N LYS A 30 19.79 -15.70 0.36
CA LYS A 30 21.25 -15.52 0.20
C LYS A 30 21.61 -14.68 -1.03
N PHE A 31 20.96 -14.90 -2.18
CA PHE A 31 21.17 -14.07 -3.37
C PHE A 31 20.76 -12.61 -3.17
N MET A 32 19.80 -12.38 -2.27
CA MET A 32 19.30 -11.05 -1.91
C MET A 32 20.13 -10.37 -0.82
N GLY A 33 21.08 -11.07 -0.20
CA GLY A 33 21.79 -10.56 0.99
C GLY A 33 20.87 -10.36 2.19
N ARG A 34 19.76 -11.11 2.27
CA ARG A 34 18.79 -11.06 3.37
C ARG A 34 19.07 -12.17 4.38
N ASP A 35 18.61 -11.96 5.61
CA ASP A 35 18.60 -12.97 6.66
C ASP A 35 17.70 -14.15 6.28
N ASP A 36 17.87 -15.28 6.95
CA ASP A 36 17.15 -16.51 6.58
C ASP A 36 15.67 -16.41 6.99
N PRO A 37 14.71 -16.70 6.08
CA PRO A 37 13.31 -16.80 6.47
C PRO A 37 13.11 -17.89 7.50
N ARG A 38 12.19 -17.68 8.44
CA ARG A 38 11.74 -18.73 9.34
C ARG A 38 10.81 -19.69 8.60
N ARG A 39 10.84 -20.98 8.94
CA ARG A 39 10.02 -22.01 8.29
C ARG A 39 8.51 -21.70 8.35
N ASP A 40 8.02 -21.21 9.49
CA ASP A 40 6.61 -20.86 9.69
C ASP A 40 6.10 -19.80 8.71
N THR A 41 6.98 -18.90 8.23
CA THR A 41 6.61 -17.92 7.19
C THR A 41 6.27 -18.60 5.85
N THR A 42 6.88 -19.75 5.56
CA THR A 42 6.55 -20.57 4.37
C THR A 42 5.19 -21.22 4.54
N THR A 43 4.91 -21.79 5.72
CA THR A 43 3.59 -22.33 6.05
C THR A 43 2.50 -21.27 5.86
N ARG A 44 2.76 -20.03 6.32
CA ARG A 44 1.81 -18.90 6.19
C ARG A 44 1.58 -18.49 4.75
N LEU A 45 2.63 -18.39 3.93
CA LEU A 45 2.52 -18.15 2.49
C LEU A 45 1.62 -19.21 1.82
N LEU A 46 1.85 -20.49 2.13
CA LEU A 46 1.06 -21.58 1.57
C LEU A 46 -0.38 -21.57 2.05
N ASN A 47 -0.63 -21.23 3.31
CA ASN A 47 -1.98 -21.04 3.84
C ASN A 47 -2.70 -19.86 3.18
N LEU A 48 -1.99 -18.77 2.90
CA LEU A 48 -2.56 -17.63 2.18
C LEU A 48 -2.92 -18.02 0.73
N ALA A 49 -2.02 -18.71 0.01
CA ALA A 49 -2.29 -19.23 -1.32
C ALA A 49 -3.43 -20.27 -1.33
N LYS A 50 -3.65 -20.98 -0.21
CA LYS A 50 -4.77 -21.89 -0.02
C LYS A 50 -6.08 -21.15 0.24
N ALA A 51 -6.05 -20.00 0.92
CA ALA A 51 -7.23 -19.17 1.15
C ALA A 51 -7.66 -18.47 -0.15
N HIS A 52 -6.69 -17.98 -0.92
CA HIS A 52 -6.87 -17.31 -2.21
C HIS A 52 -6.64 -18.29 -3.38
N ARG A 53 -7.42 -19.38 -3.40
CA ARG A 53 -7.22 -20.46 -4.38
C ARG A 53 -7.35 -19.94 -5.80
N GLY A 54 -6.38 -20.29 -6.64
CA GLY A 54 -6.38 -19.85 -8.02
C GLY A 54 -5.91 -18.40 -8.20
N GLU A 55 -5.39 -17.73 -7.18
CA GLU A 55 -4.72 -16.42 -7.33
C GLU A 55 -3.21 -16.56 -7.14
N TRP A 56 -2.44 -15.69 -7.80
CA TRP A 56 -0.99 -15.64 -7.61
C TRP A 56 -0.67 -14.78 -6.39
N ILE A 57 0.02 -15.37 -5.42
CA ILE A 57 0.55 -14.67 -4.25
C ILE A 57 2.04 -14.46 -4.45
N GLU A 58 2.47 -13.20 -4.59
CA GLU A 58 3.89 -12.84 -4.64
C GLU A 58 4.51 -12.91 -3.24
N ALA A 59 5.77 -13.37 -3.17
CA ALA A 59 6.53 -13.49 -1.95
C ALA A 59 8.00 -13.08 -2.16
N ASP A 60 8.71 -12.87 -1.04
CA ASP A 60 10.15 -12.66 -1.00
C ASP A 60 10.63 -11.52 -1.93
N CYS A 61 10.00 -10.35 -1.77
CA CYS A 61 10.21 -9.13 -2.55
C CYS A 61 10.03 -9.32 -4.06
N GLY A 62 8.99 -10.08 -4.44
CA GLY A 62 8.66 -10.36 -5.84
C GLY A 62 9.60 -11.35 -6.53
N SER A 63 10.50 -12.00 -5.78
CA SER A 63 11.44 -12.99 -6.36
C SER A 63 10.76 -14.30 -6.73
N LEU A 64 9.63 -14.63 -6.09
CA LEU A 64 8.81 -15.78 -6.43
C LEU A 64 7.33 -15.50 -6.20
N ARG A 65 6.47 -16.31 -6.82
CA ARG A 65 5.04 -16.34 -6.55
C ARG A 65 4.50 -17.76 -6.49
N VAL A 66 3.47 -17.94 -5.66
CA VAL A 66 2.82 -19.24 -5.42
C VAL A 66 1.33 -19.12 -5.70
N ARG A 67 0.75 -20.15 -6.33
CA ARG A 67 -0.69 -20.27 -6.57
C ARG A 67 -1.16 -21.64 -6.12
N GLY A 68 -2.04 -21.67 -5.12
CA GLY A 68 -2.61 -22.90 -4.55
C GLY A 68 -3.92 -23.31 -5.24
N TYR A 69 -4.17 -24.61 -5.32
CA TYR A 69 -5.38 -25.17 -5.96
C TYR A 69 -6.15 -26.10 -5.03
N LYS A 70 -7.44 -26.33 -5.36
CA LYS A 70 -8.33 -27.20 -4.58
C LYS A 70 -7.86 -28.67 -4.54
N VAL A 71 -7.22 -29.13 -5.61
CA VAL A 71 -6.74 -30.50 -5.80
C VAL A 71 -5.44 -30.81 -5.04
N GLY A 72 -5.01 -29.93 -4.14
CA GLY A 72 -3.81 -30.14 -3.34
C GLY A 72 -2.49 -29.75 -4.02
N THR A 73 -2.52 -29.23 -5.25
CA THR A 73 -1.33 -28.77 -5.95
C THR A 73 -1.02 -27.29 -5.67
N ALA A 74 0.27 -26.93 -5.76
CA ALA A 74 0.70 -25.54 -5.83
C ALA A 74 1.62 -25.32 -7.03
N HIS A 75 1.39 -24.21 -7.74
CA HIS A 75 2.26 -23.77 -8.82
C HIS A 75 3.19 -22.70 -8.28
N LEU A 76 4.47 -22.80 -8.64
CA LEU A 76 5.50 -21.85 -8.27
C LEU A 76 6.13 -21.27 -9.52
N GLU A 77 6.32 -19.96 -9.51
CA GLU A 77 7.04 -19.24 -10.55
C GLU A 77 8.08 -18.34 -9.91
N VAL A 78 9.32 -18.45 -10.38
CA VAL A 78 10.45 -17.64 -9.92
C VAL A 78 10.67 -16.52 -10.93
N HIS A 79 10.99 -15.34 -10.43
CA HIS A 79 11.28 -14.17 -11.26
C HIS A 79 12.45 -14.47 -12.22
N PRO A 80 12.39 -14.07 -13.51
CA PRO A 80 13.44 -14.39 -14.48
C PRO A 80 14.86 -13.99 -14.06
N ASP A 81 15.04 -12.80 -13.48
CA ASP A 81 16.35 -12.35 -12.96
C ASP A 81 16.88 -13.23 -11.81
N MET A 82 16.00 -13.85 -11.02
CA MET A 82 16.38 -14.79 -9.98
C MET A 82 16.61 -16.19 -10.56
N ALA A 83 15.76 -16.63 -11.48
CA ALA A 83 15.90 -17.91 -12.17
C ALA A 83 17.25 -18.04 -12.90
N TRP A 84 17.69 -16.98 -13.59
CA TRP A 84 19.02 -16.95 -14.22
C TRP A 84 20.16 -17.16 -13.21
N ARG A 85 20.08 -16.52 -12.04
CA ARG A 85 21.09 -16.66 -10.97
C ARG A 85 21.11 -18.07 -10.39
N LEU A 86 19.93 -18.65 -10.12
CA LEU A 86 19.78 -20.04 -9.65
C LEU A 86 20.35 -21.03 -10.67
N ASN A 87 20.08 -20.80 -11.96
CA ASN A 87 20.62 -21.60 -13.05
C ASN A 87 22.15 -21.51 -13.13
N GLY A 88 22.75 -20.37 -12.75
CA GLY A 88 24.21 -20.25 -12.62
C GLY A 88 24.80 -21.24 -11.61
N ILE A 89 24.18 -21.39 -10.44
CA ILE A 89 24.60 -22.38 -9.43
C ILE A 89 24.37 -23.80 -9.96
N LEU A 90 23.20 -24.07 -10.56
CA LEU A 90 22.92 -25.39 -11.13
C LEU A 90 23.90 -25.76 -12.23
N ALA A 91 24.32 -24.82 -13.08
CA ALA A 91 25.33 -25.07 -14.10
C ALA A 91 26.72 -25.30 -13.51
N PHE A 92 27.05 -24.67 -12.38
CA PHE A 92 28.31 -24.93 -11.68
C PHE A 92 28.34 -26.34 -11.06
N LEU A 93 27.26 -26.73 -10.37
CA LEU A 93 27.15 -28.06 -9.72
C LEU A 93 26.91 -29.19 -10.72
N HIS A 94 26.12 -28.92 -11.77
CA HIS A 94 25.69 -29.88 -12.79
C HIS A 94 25.79 -29.27 -14.19
N PRO A 95 27.01 -29.18 -14.77
CA PRO A 95 27.25 -28.49 -16.05
C PRO A 95 26.47 -28.99 -17.26
N MET A 96 25.90 -30.20 -17.22
CA MET A 96 25.12 -30.78 -18.32
C MET A 96 23.60 -30.73 -18.08
N ALA A 97 23.13 -30.22 -16.93
CA ALA A 97 21.72 -30.31 -16.55
C ALA A 97 20.80 -29.29 -17.26
N ILE A 98 21.34 -28.18 -17.78
CA ILE A 98 20.55 -27.11 -18.39
C ILE A 98 21.23 -26.54 -19.66
N PRO A 99 20.48 -26.11 -20.68
CA PRO A 99 21.05 -25.51 -21.89
C PRO A 99 21.68 -24.13 -21.61
N GLU A 100 22.60 -23.70 -22.47
CA GLU A 100 23.28 -22.39 -22.36
C GLU A 100 22.31 -21.20 -22.35
N SER A 101 21.23 -21.27 -23.14
CA SER A 101 20.20 -20.22 -23.18
C SER A 101 19.57 -19.93 -21.81
N ALA A 102 19.41 -20.96 -20.96
CA ALA A 102 18.90 -20.83 -19.60
C ALA A 102 19.91 -20.22 -18.61
N ARG A 103 21.17 -20.08 -19.02
CA ARG A 103 22.28 -19.49 -18.24
C ARG A 103 22.58 -18.05 -18.63
N THR A 104 21.81 -17.46 -19.53
CA THR A 104 21.97 -16.07 -19.96
C THR A 104 20.99 -15.15 -19.24
N ARG A 105 21.46 -13.93 -18.91
CA ARG A 105 20.61 -12.95 -18.25
C ARG A 105 19.48 -12.51 -19.20
N PRO A 106 18.20 -12.54 -18.77
CA PRO A 106 17.10 -12.13 -19.63
C PRO A 106 17.22 -10.65 -20.03
N LYS A 107 16.87 -10.35 -21.28
CA LYS A 107 16.75 -8.96 -21.75
C LYS A 107 15.54 -8.31 -21.07
N ARG A 108 15.70 -7.13 -20.44
CA ARG A 108 14.59 -6.39 -19.82
C ARG A 108 13.57 -5.97 -20.90
N ALA A 109 12.35 -6.48 -20.82
CA ALA A 109 11.22 -5.97 -21.59
C ALA A 109 10.51 -4.81 -20.85
N LYS A 110 9.57 -4.12 -21.51
CA LYS A 110 8.78 -3.03 -20.88
C LYS A 110 8.11 -3.51 -19.59
N ALA A 111 8.13 -2.68 -18.56
CA ALA A 111 7.77 -2.98 -17.17
C ALA A 111 6.26 -3.25 -16.95
N CYS A 112 5.77 -4.40 -17.40
CA CYS A 112 4.42 -4.86 -17.09
C CYS A 112 4.43 -6.32 -16.61
N GLY A 113 3.82 -6.56 -15.44
CA GLY A 113 3.64 -7.87 -14.83
C GLY A 113 4.85 -8.41 -14.06
N PHE A 114 4.62 -9.50 -13.31
CA PHE A 114 5.58 -10.17 -12.41
C PHE A 114 6.98 -10.34 -13.02
N LYS A 115 7.08 -10.77 -14.29
CA LYS A 115 8.36 -11.06 -14.96
C LYS A 115 9.24 -9.85 -15.24
N ASN A 116 8.66 -8.65 -15.21
CA ASN A 116 9.33 -7.39 -15.55
C ASN A 116 9.32 -6.39 -14.40
N LYS A 117 8.86 -6.81 -13.21
CA LYS A 117 8.84 -5.98 -12.01
C LYS A 117 10.27 -5.77 -11.52
N ALA A 118 10.58 -4.58 -11.02
CA ALA A 118 11.85 -4.35 -10.38
C ALA A 118 11.91 -5.21 -9.10
N LEU A 119 12.84 -6.17 -9.06
CA LEU A 119 13.15 -6.87 -7.83
C LEU A 119 13.81 -5.89 -6.85
N PHE A 120 13.62 -6.15 -5.56
CA PHE A 120 14.33 -5.47 -4.47
C PHE A 120 13.91 -4.03 -4.18
N ASP A 121 12.67 -3.64 -4.48
CA ASP A 121 12.15 -2.36 -3.99
C ASP A 121 11.90 -2.42 -2.48
N ARG A 122 12.66 -1.60 -1.72
CA ARG A 122 12.75 -1.56 -0.24
C ARG A 122 12.37 -2.88 0.46
N PRO A 123 13.23 -3.91 0.40
CA PRO A 123 12.98 -5.16 1.09
C PRO A 123 12.94 -4.93 2.61
N ILE A 124 12.00 -5.58 3.29
CA ILE A 124 12.06 -5.73 4.75
C ILE A 124 12.88 -6.99 5.08
N SER A 125 13.50 -7.04 6.25
CA SER A 125 14.19 -8.26 6.71
C SER A 125 13.20 -9.42 6.84
N ASN A 126 13.68 -10.64 6.64
CA ASN A 126 12.84 -11.83 6.82
C ASN A 126 12.43 -12.01 8.29
N ALA A 127 13.26 -11.57 9.23
CA ALA A 127 12.92 -11.45 10.64
C ALA A 127 11.74 -10.49 10.86
N ALA A 128 11.75 -9.29 10.27
CA ALA A 128 10.65 -8.32 10.39
C ALA A 128 9.37 -8.87 9.78
N ALA A 129 9.44 -9.48 8.59
CA ALA A 129 8.34 -10.18 7.96
C ALA A 129 7.75 -11.27 8.89
N GLY A 130 8.61 -12.05 9.56
CA GLY A 130 8.18 -13.06 10.52
C GLY A 130 7.43 -12.46 11.72
N VAL A 131 7.93 -11.35 12.28
CA VAL A 131 7.25 -10.64 13.38
C VAL A 131 5.89 -10.12 12.92
N LEU A 132 5.83 -9.38 11.81
CA LEU A 132 4.60 -8.81 11.23
C LEU A 132 3.55 -9.91 11.00
N ALA A 133 3.95 -11.04 10.42
CA ALA A 133 3.05 -12.16 10.16
C ALA A 133 2.47 -12.80 11.44
N ALA A 134 3.20 -12.72 12.56
CA ALA A 134 2.82 -13.29 13.85
C ALA A 134 2.05 -12.30 14.75
N MET A 135 1.98 -11.02 14.39
CA MET A 135 1.24 -10.02 15.14
C MET A 135 -0.24 -10.41 15.29
N GLY A 136 -0.83 -9.99 16.39
CA GLY A 136 -2.26 -10.17 16.63
C GLY A 136 -2.85 -8.93 17.27
N GLN A 137 -4.18 -8.92 17.37
CA GLN A 137 -4.90 -7.82 17.99
C GLN A 137 -4.49 -7.64 19.45
N TYR A 138 -4.29 -6.39 19.85
CA TYR A 138 -4.01 -6.07 21.24
C TYR A 138 -5.26 -6.32 22.09
N PHE A 139 -5.06 -6.73 23.34
CA PHE A 139 -6.15 -6.91 24.29
C PHE A 139 -5.76 -6.37 25.66
N THR A 140 -6.75 -5.92 26.42
CA THR A 140 -6.62 -5.64 27.85
C THR A 140 -7.17 -6.82 28.65
N LEU A 141 -6.70 -6.95 29.89
CA LEU A 141 -7.27 -7.87 30.87
C LEU A 141 -8.28 -7.12 31.73
N GLU A 142 -9.53 -7.58 31.72
CA GLU A 142 -10.60 -7.07 32.58
C GLU A 142 -11.00 -8.16 33.57
N PRO A 143 -11.38 -7.84 34.83
CA PRO A 143 -11.84 -8.84 35.79
C PRO A 143 -12.98 -9.68 35.21
N SER A 144 -12.86 -11.00 35.34
CA SER A 144 -13.86 -11.90 34.76
C SER A 144 -15.12 -11.96 35.62
N THR A 145 -16.26 -12.15 34.96
CA THR A 145 -17.52 -12.53 35.62
C THR A 145 -17.61 -14.04 35.86
N SER A 146 -16.67 -14.84 35.32
CA SER A 146 -16.66 -16.29 35.47
C SER A 146 -15.86 -16.72 36.69
N PHE A 147 -16.42 -17.60 37.52
CA PHE A 147 -15.68 -18.22 38.62
C PHE A 147 -14.51 -19.11 38.17
N ARG A 148 -14.38 -19.41 36.86
CA ARG A 148 -13.35 -20.31 36.32
C ARG A 148 -12.04 -19.61 35.95
N ARG A 149 -12.02 -18.27 35.90
CA ARG A 149 -10.82 -17.49 35.52
C ARG A 149 -10.88 -16.11 36.14
N GLU A 150 -9.72 -15.55 36.49
CA GLU A 150 -9.65 -14.25 37.16
C GLU A 150 -9.87 -13.07 36.19
N TYR A 151 -9.44 -13.21 34.93
CA TYR A 151 -9.52 -12.15 33.92
C TYR A 151 -10.06 -12.64 32.58
N ASP A 152 -10.78 -11.76 31.89
CA ASP A 152 -11.21 -11.86 30.51
C ASP A 152 -10.33 -11.00 29.59
N ARG A 153 -10.08 -11.48 28.37
CA ARG A 153 -9.39 -10.71 27.33
C ARG A 153 -10.40 -9.87 26.57
N LYS A 154 -10.19 -8.56 26.57
CA LYS A 154 -10.96 -7.63 25.75
C LYS A 154 -10.10 -7.08 24.64
N PHE A 155 -10.39 -7.50 23.42
CA PHE A 155 -9.65 -7.09 22.23
C PHE A 155 -9.95 -5.63 21.89
N VAL A 156 -8.90 -4.86 21.62
CA VAL A 156 -8.99 -3.46 21.21
C VAL A 156 -9.11 -3.42 19.69
N PRO A 157 -10.21 -2.91 19.10
CA PRO A 157 -10.38 -2.82 17.65
C PRO A 157 -9.23 -2.10 16.96
N ASN A 158 -8.93 -2.49 15.72
CA ASN A 158 -7.96 -1.81 14.85
C ASN A 158 -6.56 -1.68 15.47
N THR A 159 -6.11 -2.70 16.21
CA THR A 159 -4.79 -2.73 16.82
C THR A 159 -3.98 -3.93 16.37
N LEU A 160 -2.66 -3.79 16.39
CA LEU A 160 -1.73 -4.91 16.34
C LEU A 160 -0.66 -4.75 17.42
N CYS A 161 -0.37 -5.84 18.12
CA CYS A 161 0.75 -5.91 19.04
C CYS A 161 1.72 -7.01 18.64
N VAL A 162 2.99 -6.79 18.95
CA VAL A 162 3.99 -7.86 18.89
C VAL A 162 3.63 -8.89 19.96
N ARG A 163 3.45 -10.14 19.56
CA ARG A 163 3.26 -11.23 20.53
C ARG A 163 4.60 -11.50 21.20
N TYR A 164 4.64 -11.41 22.53
CA TYR A 164 5.80 -11.82 23.31
C TYR A 164 5.99 -13.34 23.16
N SER A 165 7.05 -13.74 22.45
CA SER A 165 7.61 -15.09 22.52
C SER A 165 8.71 -15.15 23.59
N SER A 166 9.21 -16.35 23.89
CA SER A 166 10.33 -16.58 24.82
C SER A 166 11.59 -15.78 24.46
N ASP A 167 11.80 -15.46 23.18
CA ASP A 167 12.87 -14.60 22.71
C ASP A 167 12.33 -13.19 22.44
N GLU A 168 12.86 -12.19 23.16
CA GLU A 168 12.55 -10.79 22.88
C GLU A 168 13.18 -10.35 21.55
N PRO A 169 12.43 -9.75 20.62
CA PRO A 169 12.98 -9.20 19.40
C PRO A 169 14.05 -8.14 19.71
N SER A 170 15.13 -8.12 18.92
CA SER A 170 16.17 -7.10 19.09
C SER A 170 15.63 -5.69 18.90
N LYS A 171 16.28 -4.69 19.51
CA LYS A 171 15.88 -3.27 19.38
C LYS A 171 15.78 -2.84 17.91
N HIS A 172 16.77 -3.20 17.10
CA HIS A 172 16.80 -2.87 15.67
C HIS A 172 15.66 -3.54 14.88
N LEU A 173 15.32 -4.79 15.23
CA LEU A 173 14.18 -5.48 14.62
C LEU A 173 12.85 -4.79 14.96
N LEU A 174 12.68 -4.34 16.20
CA LEU A 174 11.49 -3.59 16.62
C LEU A 174 11.40 -2.21 15.96
N GLU A 175 12.54 -1.54 15.73
CA GLU A 175 12.60 -0.27 15.00
C GLU A 175 12.19 -0.45 13.53
N GLU A 176 12.66 -1.51 12.87
CA GLU A 176 12.25 -1.85 11.50
C GLU A 176 10.75 -2.17 11.42
N VAL A 177 10.25 -3.04 12.31
CA VAL A 177 8.81 -3.39 12.39
C VAL A 177 7.97 -2.14 12.67
N GLY A 178 8.40 -1.29 13.60
CA GLY A 178 7.72 -0.02 13.89
C GLY A 178 7.67 0.90 12.66
N SER A 179 8.78 1.04 11.95
CA SER A 179 8.85 1.85 10.72
C SER A 179 7.89 1.34 9.63
N VAL A 180 7.74 0.01 9.50
CA VAL A 180 6.78 -0.60 8.58
C VAL A 180 5.35 -0.30 9.00
N LEU A 181 5.00 -0.46 10.29
CA LEU A 181 3.65 -0.22 10.78
C LEU A 181 3.26 1.25 10.69
N GLU A 182 4.18 2.17 10.99
CA GLU A 182 4.00 3.61 10.82
C GLU A 182 3.78 3.98 9.36
N ALA A 183 4.54 3.38 8.44
CA ALA A 183 4.33 3.57 7.01
C ALA A 183 2.97 3.05 6.51
N LEU A 184 2.31 2.16 7.26
CA LEU A 184 0.95 1.68 6.99
C LEU A 184 -0.14 2.49 7.73
N GLY A 185 0.23 3.60 8.38
CA GLY A 185 -0.68 4.46 9.12
C GLY A 185 -0.85 4.09 10.60
N GLY A 186 -0.05 3.16 11.12
CA GLY A 186 -0.09 2.75 12.52
C GLY A 186 0.56 3.76 13.45
N VAL A 187 -0.12 4.14 14.52
CA VAL A 187 0.43 5.02 15.57
C VAL A 187 0.93 4.17 16.72
N ALA A 188 2.22 4.24 17.01
CA ALA A 188 2.83 3.53 18.13
C ALA A 188 2.21 3.97 19.46
N CYS A 189 1.77 3.00 20.26
CA CYS A 189 1.14 3.21 21.55
C CYS A 189 1.81 2.34 22.62
N ASN A 190 1.92 2.90 23.83
CA ASN A 190 2.37 2.14 24.99
C ASN A 190 1.16 1.44 25.62
N GLY A 191 1.31 0.16 25.99
CA GLY A 191 0.29 -0.74 26.58
C GLY A 191 -0.35 -0.31 27.90
N GLY A 192 -0.27 0.97 28.27
CA GLY A 192 -0.80 1.51 29.53
C GLY A 192 -0.26 0.74 30.74
N LYS A 193 -1.14 0.00 31.43
CA LYS A 193 -0.80 -0.84 32.60
C LYS A 193 0.15 -1.99 32.26
N HIS A 194 0.19 -2.45 31.02
CA HIS A 194 1.16 -3.42 30.51
C HIS A 194 2.35 -2.66 29.92
N LYS A 195 3.15 -2.00 30.78
CA LYS A 195 4.24 -1.09 30.40
C LYS A 195 5.24 -1.67 29.39
N ASN A 196 5.31 -2.99 29.27
CA ASN A 196 6.19 -3.66 28.34
C ASN A 196 5.55 -3.88 26.96
N MET A 197 4.22 -4.01 26.85
CA MET A 197 3.58 -4.28 25.56
C MET A 197 3.51 -3.05 24.67
N ARG A 198 4.14 -3.14 23.50
CA ARG A 198 3.96 -2.18 22.39
C ARG A 198 2.86 -2.66 21.47
N TYR A 199 1.95 -1.76 21.13
CA TYR A 199 0.93 -1.98 20.12
C TYR A 199 0.82 -0.75 19.22
N TRP A 200 0.23 -0.93 18.05
CA TRP A 200 -0.03 0.13 17.09
C TRP A 200 -1.53 0.25 16.90
N GLN A 201 -2.04 1.47 16.99
CA GLN A 201 -3.43 1.80 16.70
C GLN A 201 -3.56 2.25 15.25
N PHE A 202 -4.57 1.74 14.56
CA PHE A 202 -4.94 2.11 13.21
C PHE A 202 -6.37 2.68 13.23
N ASP A 203 -6.70 3.46 12.20
CA ASP A 203 -8.04 3.95 11.90
C ASP A 203 -8.86 2.97 11.03
N TYR A 204 -8.23 1.88 10.55
CA TYR A 204 -8.85 0.75 9.85
C TYR A 204 -8.42 -0.59 10.46
N ASN A 205 -9.01 -1.71 10.02
CA ASN A 205 -8.56 -3.04 10.44
C ASN A 205 -7.26 -3.44 9.72
N PRO A 206 -6.09 -3.49 10.40
CA PRO A 206 -4.79 -3.64 9.73
C PRO A 206 -4.43 -5.10 9.41
N GLU A 207 -5.20 -6.09 9.89
CA GLU A 207 -4.76 -7.49 9.92
C GLU A 207 -4.40 -8.04 8.55
N GLN A 208 -5.24 -7.81 7.54
CA GLN A 208 -4.99 -8.32 6.20
C GLN A 208 -3.86 -7.57 5.48
N VAL A 209 -3.79 -6.25 5.67
CA VAL A 209 -2.77 -5.37 5.07
C VAL A 209 -1.38 -5.77 5.57
N VAL A 210 -1.22 -5.91 6.89
CA VAL A 210 0.07 -6.27 7.49
C VAL A 210 0.50 -7.69 7.11
N LYS A 211 -0.43 -8.66 7.05
CA LYS A 211 -0.13 -10.02 6.59
C LYS A 211 0.37 -10.05 5.15
N GLU A 212 -0.20 -9.22 4.28
CA GLU A 212 0.22 -9.13 2.88
C GLU A 212 1.62 -8.51 2.72
N VAL A 213 1.93 -7.45 3.49
CA VAL A 213 3.29 -6.89 3.56
C VAL A 213 4.29 -7.93 4.08
N ALA A 214 3.90 -8.68 5.12
CA ALA A 214 4.73 -9.73 5.68
C ALA A 214 5.03 -10.86 4.67
N VAL A 215 4.03 -11.28 3.89
CA VAL A 215 4.20 -12.32 2.87
C VAL A 215 5.00 -11.81 1.68
N SER A 216 4.68 -10.62 1.18
CA SER A 216 5.39 -10.03 0.04
C SER A 216 6.84 -9.67 0.38
N GLY A 217 7.16 -9.43 1.66
CA GLY A 217 8.51 -9.09 2.13
C GLY A 217 8.99 -7.72 1.66
N GLN A 218 8.09 -6.84 1.25
CA GLN A 218 8.42 -5.51 0.76
C GLN A 218 7.36 -4.52 1.22
N LEU A 219 7.79 -3.30 1.53
CA LEU A 219 6.88 -2.18 1.73
C LEU A 219 6.67 -1.51 0.36
N PRO A 220 5.45 -1.54 -0.21
CA PRO A 220 5.20 -0.91 -1.51
C PRO A 220 5.48 0.60 -1.50
N ASP A 221 6.02 1.09 -2.61
CA ASP A 221 5.92 2.48 -3.11
C ASP A 221 6.77 3.61 -2.52
N ALA A 222 7.75 3.37 -1.65
CA ALA A 222 8.52 4.49 -1.12
C ALA A 222 9.66 5.03 -2.04
N LYS A 223 9.99 4.39 -3.18
CA LYS A 223 11.02 4.91 -4.10
C LYS A 223 10.58 5.26 -5.52
N ALA A 224 9.35 4.94 -5.93
CA ALA A 224 8.83 5.40 -7.21
C ALA A 224 7.93 6.64 -7.09
N HIS A 225 7.31 6.91 -5.92
CA HIS A 225 6.24 7.91 -5.82
C HIS A 225 6.30 8.92 -4.66
N GLN A 226 7.30 8.89 -3.78
CA GLN A 226 7.41 9.86 -2.66
C GLN A 226 6.06 10.04 -1.94
N PHE A 227 5.47 8.94 -1.47
CA PHE A 227 4.22 9.00 -0.72
C PHE A 227 4.46 9.71 0.61
N TYR A 228 3.97 10.96 0.69
CA TYR A 228 3.90 11.73 1.92
C TYR A 228 2.41 11.91 2.26
N PRO A 229 1.89 11.25 3.30
CA PRO A 229 0.49 11.41 3.68
C PRO A 229 0.24 12.90 3.99
N THR A 230 -0.88 13.43 3.49
CA THR A 230 -1.27 14.81 3.76
C THR A 230 -1.48 14.97 5.27
N PRO A 231 -0.75 15.88 5.95
CA PRO A 231 -0.92 16.10 7.38
C PRO A 231 -2.35 16.55 7.70
N ALA A 232 -2.93 16.04 8.79
CA ALA A 232 -4.31 16.34 9.17
C ALA A 232 -4.64 17.85 9.18
N PRO A 233 -3.80 18.76 9.75
CA PRO A 233 -4.10 20.19 9.72
C PRO A 233 -4.15 20.80 8.31
N VAL A 234 -3.38 20.24 7.37
CA VAL A 234 -3.35 20.69 5.97
C VAL A 234 -4.60 20.18 5.25
N ALA A 235 -4.96 18.92 5.45
CA ALA A 235 -6.15 18.30 4.87
C ALA A 235 -7.44 18.97 5.38
N GLU A 236 -7.56 19.19 6.69
CA GLU A 236 -8.70 19.88 7.31
C GLU A 236 -8.89 21.28 6.75
N ARG A 237 -7.80 22.06 6.67
CA ARG A 237 -7.84 23.40 6.10
C ARG A 237 -8.27 23.39 4.63
N LEU A 238 -7.78 22.42 3.84
CA LEU A 238 -8.15 22.28 2.44
C LEU A 238 -9.64 21.95 2.29
N VAL A 239 -10.13 20.91 2.99
CA VAL A 239 -11.53 20.47 2.90
C VAL A 239 -12.49 21.54 3.42
N GLN A 240 -12.16 22.22 4.51
CA GLN A 240 -12.93 23.34 5.01
C GLN A 240 -13.01 24.48 3.98
N TRP A 241 -11.90 24.80 3.32
CA TRP A 241 -11.86 25.87 2.32
C TRP A 241 -12.63 25.52 1.05
N LEU A 242 -12.73 24.23 0.74
CA LEU A 242 -13.58 23.75 -0.34
C LEU A 242 -15.07 23.90 0.01
N ASP A 243 -15.52 24.00 1.26
CA ASP A 243 -16.94 24.26 1.58
C ASP A 243 -17.90 23.30 0.85
N ILE A 244 -17.74 21.99 1.08
CA ILE A 244 -18.43 20.90 0.37
C ILE A 244 -19.92 20.86 0.74
N GLN A 245 -20.78 20.97 -0.27
CA GLN A 245 -22.23 20.99 -0.11
C GLN A 245 -22.80 19.57 -0.06
N PRO A 246 -24.02 19.38 0.52
CA PRO A 246 -24.61 18.07 0.76
C PRO A 246 -24.87 17.19 -0.47
N THR A 247 -24.92 17.74 -1.68
CA THR A 247 -25.23 16.99 -2.91
C THR A 247 -24.03 16.82 -3.84
N GLU A 248 -22.88 17.39 -3.47
CA GLU A 248 -21.73 17.48 -4.36
C GLU A 248 -20.88 16.22 -4.34
N THR A 249 -20.61 15.71 -5.53
CA THR A 249 -19.73 14.57 -5.78
C THR A 249 -18.27 14.98 -5.65
N CYS A 250 -17.47 14.11 -5.03
CA CYS A 250 -16.07 14.38 -4.72
C CYS A 250 -15.14 13.38 -5.41
N LEU A 251 -13.97 13.86 -5.81
CA LEU A 251 -12.88 13.04 -6.31
C LEU A 251 -11.61 13.35 -5.53
N GLU A 252 -10.96 12.30 -5.03
CA GLU A 252 -9.58 12.36 -4.56
C GLU A 252 -8.67 11.52 -5.45
N PRO A 253 -7.92 12.17 -6.35
CA PRO A 253 -6.91 11.51 -7.13
C PRO A 253 -5.60 11.44 -6.33
N GLN A 254 -4.81 10.37 -6.50
CA GLN A 254 -3.60 10.11 -5.70
C GLN A 254 -3.92 10.01 -4.21
N ALA A 255 -5.01 9.30 -3.88
CA ALA A 255 -5.55 9.27 -2.54
C ALA A 255 -4.59 8.67 -1.50
N GLY A 256 -3.64 7.84 -1.92
CA GLY A 256 -2.74 7.12 -1.03
C GLY A 256 -3.51 6.42 0.07
N GLN A 257 -3.19 6.72 1.33
CA GLN A 257 -3.87 6.11 2.49
C GLN A 257 -5.13 6.87 2.96
N GLY A 258 -5.61 7.86 2.20
CA GLY A 258 -6.86 8.58 2.47
C GLY A 258 -6.72 9.81 3.35
N GLY A 259 -5.55 10.47 3.37
CA GLY A 259 -5.30 11.61 4.25
C GLY A 259 -6.26 12.79 4.04
N ILE A 260 -6.69 13.05 2.80
CA ILE A 260 -7.77 14.00 2.52
C ILE A 260 -9.13 13.26 2.51
N ALA A 261 -9.17 12.03 2.00
CA ALA A 261 -10.41 11.30 1.73
C ALA A 261 -11.20 11.03 2.99
N ASP A 262 -10.50 10.78 4.11
CA ASP A 262 -11.09 10.55 5.42
C ASP A 262 -11.89 11.76 5.93
N LEU A 263 -11.67 12.95 5.37
CA LEU A 263 -12.41 14.19 5.67
C LEU A 263 -13.48 14.52 4.63
N LEU A 264 -13.55 13.77 3.52
CA LEU A 264 -14.55 13.91 2.46
C LEU A 264 -15.78 13.02 2.74
N PRO A 265 -16.96 13.34 2.17
CA PRO A 265 -18.16 12.51 2.32
C PRO A 265 -18.00 11.17 1.59
N LYS A 266 -17.71 10.08 2.34
CA LYS A 266 -17.33 8.76 1.81
C LYS A 266 -18.34 8.16 0.82
N ASP A 267 -19.64 8.41 1.02
CA ASP A 267 -20.73 7.90 0.20
C ASP A 267 -20.73 8.45 -1.23
N ARG A 268 -20.07 9.60 -1.45
CA ARG A 268 -20.01 10.28 -2.75
C ARG A 268 -18.61 10.74 -3.14
N THR A 269 -17.59 10.16 -2.50
CA THR A 269 -16.18 10.39 -2.82
C THR A 269 -15.62 9.19 -3.56
N LEU A 270 -15.05 9.43 -4.73
CA LEU A 270 -14.27 8.45 -5.46
C LEU A 270 -12.77 8.69 -5.24
N CYS A 271 -12.05 7.66 -4.84
CA CYS A 271 -10.58 7.68 -4.73
C CYS A 271 -9.95 7.01 -5.96
N VAL A 272 -8.87 7.59 -6.48
CA VAL A 272 -8.05 6.96 -7.53
C VAL A 272 -6.62 6.84 -7.03
N GLU A 273 -6.10 5.62 -7.00
CA GLU A 273 -4.79 5.32 -6.43
C GLU A 273 -4.08 4.25 -7.25
N VAL A 274 -2.79 4.44 -7.50
CA VAL A 274 -2.00 3.53 -8.34
C VAL A 274 -1.49 2.32 -7.54
N SER A 275 -1.29 2.50 -6.24
CA SER A 275 -0.79 1.47 -5.34
C SER A 275 -1.92 0.52 -4.91
N PRO A 276 -1.84 -0.78 -5.26
CA PRO A 276 -2.85 -1.77 -4.84
C PRO A 276 -2.99 -1.85 -3.32
N LEU A 277 -1.88 -1.69 -2.59
CA LEU A 277 -1.86 -1.69 -1.13
C LEU A 277 -2.65 -0.52 -0.56
N HIS A 278 -2.43 0.68 -1.08
CA HIS A 278 -3.17 1.87 -0.65
C HIS A 278 -4.66 1.77 -1.02
N CYS A 279 -5.01 1.25 -2.20
CA CYS A 279 -6.40 0.94 -2.54
C CYS A 279 -7.05 -0.01 -1.53
N LYS A 280 -6.31 -1.02 -1.05
CA LYS A 280 -6.80 -1.93 -0.01
C LYS A 280 -7.03 -1.20 1.32
N ILE A 281 -6.09 -0.35 1.75
CA ILE A 281 -6.24 0.48 2.95
C ILE A 281 -7.48 1.39 2.82
N LEU A 282 -7.65 2.07 1.69
CA LEU A 282 -8.81 2.92 1.42
C LEU A 282 -10.13 2.13 1.52
N ARG A 283 -10.18 0.92 0.95
CA ARG A 283 -11.38 0.05 1.03
C ARG A 283 -11.66 -0.42 2.44
N GLU A 284 -10.64 -0.78 3.22
CA GLU A 284 -10.78 -1.12 4.65
C GLU A 284 -11.26 0.08 5.49
N LYS A 285 -10.91 1.30 5.08
CA LYS A 285 -11.46 2.55 5.63
C LYS A 285 -12.88 2.88 5.17
N GLY A 286 -13.45 2.09 4.24
CA GLY A 286 -14.80 2.29 3.71
C GLY A 286 -14.91 3.25 2.53
N HIS A 287 -13.80 3.56 1.86
CA HIS A 287 -13.79 4.39 0.64
C HIS A 287 -14.02 3.57 -0.62
N THR A 288 -14.60 4.21 -1.63
CA THR A 288 -14.63 3.66 -3.00
C THR A 288 -13.32 4.00 -3.70
N ALA A 289 -12.51 2.99 -4.02
CA ALA A 289 -11.18 3.19 -4.63
C ALA A 289 -11.00 2.43 -5.96
N ILE A 290 -10.60 3.18 -7.00
CA ILE A 290 -10.13 2.66 -8.29
C ILE A 290 -8.62 2.47 -8.23
N GLU A 291 -8.19 1.25 -8.53
CA GLU A 291 -6.77 0.92 -8.70
C GLU A 291 -6.35 1.25 -10.13
N GLY A 292 -5.50 2.25 -10.31
CA GLY A 292 -5.03 2.66 -11.63
C GLY A 292 -4.18 3.92 -11.67
N ASP A 293 -3.49 4.11 -12.81
CA ASP A 293 -2.77 5.36 -13.09
C ASP A 293 -3.77 6.48 -13.38
N PHE A 294 -3.79 7.48 -12.50
CA PHE A 294 -4.68 8.64 -12.64
C PHE A 294 -4.54 9.37 -13.97
N LEU A 295 -3.32 9.52 -14.50
CA LEU A 295 -3.10 10.23 -15.76
C LEU A 295 -3.65 9.47 -16.98
N ALA A 296 -3.78 8.15 -16.86
CA ALA A 296 -4.40 7.29 -17.87
C ALA A 296 -5.90 7.05 -17.61
N TRP A 297 -6.40 7.40 -16.42
CA TRP A 297 -7.78 7.18 -16.01
C TRP A 297 -8.69 8.31 -16.52
N ASN A 298 -9.72 7.93 -17.27
CA ASN A 298 -10.74 8.84 -17.79
C ASN A 298 -12.14 8.23 -17.60
N PRO A 299 -12.90 8.67 -16.59
CA PRO A 299 -14.21 8.08 -16.28
C PRO A 299 -15.33 8.55 -17.22
N GLY A 300 -15.10 9.57 -18.05
CA GLY A 300 -16.16 10.21 -18.85
C GLY A 300 -17.16 11.04 -18.05
N THR A 301 -17.08 11.01 -16.71
CA THR A 301 -17.82 11.86 -15.78
C THR A 301 -16.89 12.91 -15.17
N ARG A 302 -17.49 13.97 -14.63
CA ARG A 302 -16.79 15.03 -13.88
C ARG A 302 -17.36 15.09 -12.47
N PHE A 303 -16.73 15.89 -11.62
CA PHE A 303 -17.02 16.01 -10.20
C PHE A 303 -17.21 17.47 -9.81
N ASP A 304 -18.08 17.71 -8.83
CA ASP A 304 -18.32 19.05 -8.28
C ASP A 304 -17.10 19.55 -7.50
N VAL A 305 -16.43 18.63 -6.79
CA VAL A 305 -15.24 18.92 -5.98
C VAL A 305 -14.15 17.91 -6.29
N VAL A 306 -12.96 18.42 -6.57
CA VAL A 306 -11.74 17.61 -6.63
C VAL A 306 -10.80 18.11 -5.53
N ALA A 307 -10.27 17.22 -4.69
CA ALA A 307 -9.31 17.57 -3.65
C ALA A 307 -8.08 16.67 -3.78
N CYS A 308 -6.87 17.23 -3.89
CA CYS A 308 -5.68 16.42 -4.16
C CYS A 308 -4.40 16.92 -3.49
N ASN A 309 -3.47 15.99 -3.29
CA ASN A 309 -2.07 16.25 -2.97
C ASN A 309 -1.20 15.49 -4.00
N PRO A 310 -0.96 16.07 -5.20
CA PRO A 310 -0.29 15.37 -6.28
C PRO A 310 1.20 15.13 -5.99
N PRO A 311 1.85 14.13 -6.63
CA PRO A 311 3.27 13.86 -6.45
C PRO A 311 4.14 15.00 -7.00
N TYR A 312 5.10 15.48 -6.21
CA TYR A 312 5.93 16.64 -6.57
C TYR A 312 7.17 16.29 -7.41
N SER A 313 7.69 15.07 -7.28
CA SER A 313 8.91 14.64 -7.94
C SER A 313 8.86 14.85 -9.45
N GLU A 314 9.98 15.30 -10.02
CA GLU A 314 10.15 15.50 -11.47
C GLU A 314 9.08 16.42 -12.11
N GLY A 315 8.43 17.29 -11.31
CA GLY A 315 7.39 18.19 -11.81
C GLY A 315 6.07 17.50 -12.17
N ARG A 316 5.87 16.23 -11.74
CA ARG A 316 4.66 15.45 -12.05
C ARG A 316 3.37 16.12 -11.61
N TRP A 317 3.42 16.94 -10.56
CA TRP A 317 2.28 17.71 -10.07
C TRP A 317 1.60 18.54 -11.17
N GLN A 318 2.33 19.01 -12.19
CA GLN A 318 1.77 19.81 -13.27
C GLN A 318 0.77 19.02 -14.13
N ALA A 319 1.16 17.80 -14.53
CA ALA A 319 0.32 16.92 -15.32
C ALA A 319 -0.92 16.46 -14.52
N HIS A 320 -0.71 16.15 -13.24
CA HIS A 320 -1.79 15.76 -12.33
C HIS A 320 -2.77 16.91 -12.08
N LEU A 321 -2.28 18.13 -11.84
CA LEU A 321 -3.13 19.30 -11.62
C LEU A 321 -3.97 19.62 -12.86
N ARG A 322 -3.37 19.58 -14.05
CA ARG A 322 -4.07 19.78 -15.32
C ARG A 322 -5.17 18.74 -15.53
N HIS A 323 -4.85 17.47 -15.29
CA HIS A 323 -5.83 16.39 -15.44
C HIS A 323 -6.97 16.52 -14.44
N ALA A 324 -6.66 16.82 -13.16
CA ALA A 324 -7.65 17.08 -12.13
C ALA A 324 -8.60 18.23 -12.52
N GLY A 325 -8.09 19.36 -13.03
CA GLY A 325 -8.91 20.46 -13.53
C GLY A 325 -9.83 20.08 -14.70
N SER A 326 -9.41 19.13 -15.54
CA SER A 326 -10.24 18.61 -16.63
C SER A 326 -11.45 17.82 -16.14
N LEU A 327 -11.38 17.24 -14.93
CA LEU A 327 -12.43 16.45 -14.29
C LEU A 327 -13.37 17.27 -13.42
N VAL A 328 -13.16 18.58 -13.27
CA VAL A 328 -14.06 19.46 -12.51
C VAL A 328 -15.25 19.87 -13.37
N GLU A 329 -16.45 19.82 -12.79
CA GLU A 329 -17.69 20.31 -13.40
C GLU A 329 -17.74 21.84 -13.52
N ALA A 330 -18.57 22.34 -14.43
CA ALA A 330 -18.80 23.78 -14.53
C ALA A 330 -19.42 24.34 -13.23
N GLY A 331 -18.81 25.37 -12.64
CA GLY A 331 -19.18 25.87 -11.32
C GLY A 331 -18.61 25.06 -10.14
N GLY A 332 -17.93 23.94 -10.42
CA GLY A 332 -17.22 23.15 -9.42
C GLY A 332 -15.87 23.77 -9.05
N ARG A 333 -15.12 23.04 -8.22
CA ARG A 333 -13.85 23.51 -7.67
C ARG A 333 -12.81 22.41 -7.47
N LEU A 334 -11.55 22.83 -7.54
CA LEU A 334 -10.38 22.02 -7.32
C LEU A 334 -9.58 22.60 -6.15
N GLY A 335 -9.36 21.78 -5.13
CA GLY A 335 -8.43 22.03 -4.03
C GLY A 335 -7.15 21.23 -4.23
N ALA A 336 -5.99 21.87 -4.13
CA ALA A 336 -4.71 21.17 -4.26
C ALA A 336 -3.69 21.63 -3.22
N VAL A 337 -2.93 20.68 -2.65
CA VAL A 337 -1.69 20.97 -1.91
C VAL A 337 -0.54 20.98 -2.92
N LEU A 338 0.18 22.10 -3.05
CA LEU A 338 1.21 22.26 -4.07
C LEU A 338 2.52 22.80 -3.49
N PRO A 339 3.68 22.53 -4.13
CA PRO A 339 4.92 23.18 -3.74
C PRO A 339 4.83 24.69 -3.95
N LEU A 340 5.52 25.48 -3.12
CA LEU A 340 5.47 26.95 -3.17
C LEU A 340 5.78 27.53 -4.58
N SER A 341 6.65 26.87 -5.35
CA SER A 341 7.00 27.25 -6.73
C SER A 341 5.84 27.12 -7.73
N ALA A 342 4.78 26.39 -7.41
CA ALA A 342 3.64 26.15 -8.30
C ALA A 342 2.79 27.40 -8.55
N ARG A 343 2.88 28.43 -7.68
CA ARG A 343 1.99 29.60 -7.70
C ARG A 343 1.93 30.29 -9.07
N GLN A 344 3.08 30.44 -9.74
CA GLN A 344 3.14 31.10 -11.04
C GLN A 344 2.60 30.24 -12.18
N GLN A 345 2.84 28.93 -12.12
CA GLN A 345 2.51 27.98 -13.18
C GLN A 345 1.05 27.50 -13.12
N ALA A 346 0.41 27.53 -11.93
CA ALA A 346 -0.96 27.04 -11.74
C ALA A 346 -1.99 27.75 -12.64
N ALA A 347 -1.83 29.05 -12.91
CA ALA A 347 -2.69 29.81 -13.81
C ALA A 347 -2.65 29.30 -15.26
N GLU A 348 -1.47 28.90 -15.74
CA GLU A 348 -1.32 28.33 -17.08
C GLU A 348 -1.89 26.91 -17.17
N LEU A 349 -1.86 26.16 -16.07
CA LEU A 349 -2.32 24.78 -16.00
C LEU A 349 -3.84 24.65 -15.82
N LEU A 350 -4.50 25.69 -15.32
CA LEU A 350 -5.94 25.72 -15.04
C LEU A 350 -6.64 26.87 -15.79
N PRO A 351 -6.65 26.87 -17.13
CA PRO A 351 -7.34 27.91 -17.90
C PRO A 351 -8.84 27.90 -17.63
N GLY A 352 -9.42 29.08 -17.41
CA GLY A 352 -10.84 29.25 -17.12
C GLY A 352 -11.24 29.00 -15.66
N PHE A 353 -10.27 28.88 -14.77
CA PHE A 353 -10.48 28.87 -13.33
C PHE A 353 -10.10 30.21 -12.70
N ASP A 354 -10.84 30.61 -11.69
CA ASP A 354 -10.44 31.65 -10.75
C ASP A 354 -9.62 31.02 -9.62
N LEU A 355 -8.43 31.56 -9.32
CA LEU A 355 -7.44 30.91 -8.45
C LEU A 355 -7.20 31.71 -7.17
N GLU A 356 -7.37 31.06 -6.03
CA GLU A 356 -7.05 31.56 -4.70
C GLU A 356 -5.92 30.72 -4.07
N PHE A 357 -5.00 31.37 -3.36
CA PHE A 357 -3.84 30.71 -2.73
C PHE A 357 -3.76 31.04 -1.24
N SER A 358 -3.45 30.04 -0.42
CA SER A 358 -3.19 30.29 1.01
C SER A 358 -1.85 31.00 1.21
N ALA A 359 -1.64 31.48 2.44
CA ALA A 359 -0.27 31.72 2.92
C ALA A 359 0.56 30.42 2.83
N PRO A 360 1.87 30.50 2.58
CA PRO A 360 2.77 29.35 2.64
C PRO A 360 2.70 28.63 3.98
N ILE A 361 2.87 27.32 3.95
CA ILE A 361 2.92 26.44 5.12
C ILE A 361 4.30 25.80 5.12
N ASP A 362 5.15 26.25 6.03
CA ASP A 362 6.51 25.75 6.17
C ASP A 362 6.54 24.46 6.98
N ASN A 363 7.44 23.54 6.59
CA ASN A 363 7.66 22.26 7.26
C ASN A 363 6.36 21.43 7.46
N ALA A 364 5.44 21.52 6.50
CA ALA A 364 4.14 20.84 6.59
C ALA A 364 4.32 19.32 6.69
N PHE A 365 5.28 18.75 5.98
CA PHE A 365 5.53 17.31 5.93
C PHE A 365 6.77 16.95 6.76
N ALA A 366 6.59 16.04 7.72
CA ALA A 366 7.66 15.58 8.60
C ALA A 366 8.85 15.03 7.79
N GLY A 367 10.06 15.41 8.20
CA GLY A 367 11.30 14.98 7.54
C GLY A 367 11.60 15.69 6.22
N THR A 368 10.87 16.75 5.87
CA THR A 368 11.13 17.56 4.68
C THR A 368 11.29 19.04 5.05
N SER A 369 12.09 19.78 4.28
CA SER A 369 12.21 21.24 4.36
C SER A 369 11.33 21.94 3.31
N ILE A 370 10.32 21.25 2.78
CA ILE A 370 9.49 21.75 1.69
C ILE A 370 8.39 22.65 2.26
N SER A 371 8.33 23.88 1.77
CA SER A 371 7.17 24.76 1.95
C SER A 371 6.13 24.48 0.89
N VAL A 372 4.87 24.34 1.32
CA VAL A 372 3.72 24.12 0.45
C VAL A 372 2.73 25.26 0.56
N LEU A 373 1.77 25.30 -0.36
CA LEU A 373 0.60 26.17 -0.32
C LEU A 373 -0.64 25.37 -0.65
N LEU A 374 -1.80 25.88 -0.24
CA LEU A 374 -3.09 25.40 -0.70
C LEU A 374 -3.56 26.26 -1.86
N LEU A 375 -4.05 25.62 -2.91
CA LEU A 375 -4.75 26.23 -4.04
C LEU A 375 -6.23 25.88 -3.95
N LYS A 376 -7.10 26.88 -4.11
CA LYS A 376 -8.52 26.69 -4.44
C LYS A 376 -8.77 27.30 -5.81
N ALA A 377 -9.23 26.49 -6.74
CA ALA A 377 -9.51 26.87 -8.11
C ALA A 377 -11.00 26.68 -8.39
N THR A 378 -11.73 27.73 -8.77
CA THR A 378 -13.17 27.67 -9.05
C THR A 378 -13.41 27.77 -10.56
N LYS A 379 -14.13 26.79 -11.13
CA LYS A 379 -14.40 26.74 -12.58
C LYS A 379 -15.59 27.61 -12.93
N ALA A 380 -15.44 28.48 -13.92
CA ALA A 380 -16.56 29.33 -14.36
C ALA A 380 -17.75 28.50 -14.86
N LYS A 381 -18.97 28.91 -14.53
CA LYS A 381 -20.18 28.40 -15.21
C LYS A 381 -20.23 29.02 -16.62
N PRO A 382 -20.57 28.24 -17.66
CA PRO A 382 -20.91 28.85 -18.94
C PRO A 382 -22.05 29.85 -18.71
N LYS A 383 -21.92 31.06 -19.25
CA LYS A 383 -23.00 32.05 -19.20
C LYS A 383 -24.21 31.41 -19.88
N ASP A 384 -25.33 31.30 -19.16
CA ASP A 384 -26.59 30.92 -19.78
C ASP A 384 -26.85 31.88 -20.95
N VAL A 385 -26.82 31.34 -22.16
CA VAL A 385 -27.35 32.07 -23.31
C VAL A 385 -28.86 32.14 -23.04
N GLN A 386 -29.31 33.25 -22.48
CA GLN A 386 -30.72 33.62 -22.50
C GLN A 386 -31.14 33.62 -23.98
N MET A 387 -31.72 32.50 -24.42
CA MET A 387 -32.57 32.47 -25.59
C MET A 387 -33.77 33.35 -25.26
N GLY A 388 -33.62 34.64 -25.53
CA GLY A 388 -34.73 35.57 -25.58
C GLY A 388 -35.66 35.07 -26.68
N LEU A 389 -36.69 34.32 -26.28
CA LEU A 389 -37.89 34.15 -27.09
C LEU A 389 -38.57 35.52 -27.10
N GLY A 390 -38.15 36.33 -28.07
CA GLY A 390 -38.86 37.53 -28.46
C GLY A 390 -40.29 37.18 -28.85
N LEU A 391 -41.20 38.00 -28.33
CA LEU A 391 -42.65 38.02 -28.58
C LEU A 391 -43.00 38.00 -30.07
#